data_AF-A0A3N9UZ04-F1
#
_entry.id   AF-A0A3N9UZ04-F1
#
_cell.length_a   1.000
_cell.length_b   1.000
_cell.length_c   1.000
_cell.angle_alpha   90.00
_cell.angle_beta   90.00
_cell.angle_gamma   90.00
#
_symmetry.space_group_name_H-M   'P 1'
#
loop_
_entity.id
_entity.type
_entity.pdbx_description
1 polymer ?
#
loop_
_entity_poly.entity_id
_entity_poly.type
_entity_poly.pdbx_seq_one_letter_code
_entity_poly.pdbx_strand_id
1 'polypeptide(L)'
;MESWTARSTILRPTALRISSILIPSIPSGGCKHSGLASSGFVERQGSVLKMSDSIKYHKEYHGYRKERKNCFKLSYVSSGIAIAALLAILLAVSVVNGSSPQKSELHDGSSLLDMELPGANLSGAHLNRSDFSGSNLTDANLSSSFLLSADLSDSSIDGSRLKGADLTGADLSEAAARQADFSGALMNRSRLQDADLSGANLRGAYLIGANLIGANLSGADLCGADLQEARVSGAILSGAKLQKAIMIGTNLTAADLSGADLSGSILTESRLLGANLSGAVLVDVDLTNANLDSCDLTDADLTRARLFSANLMSSKMKNVLLDEANLVASRLSWADMRGCRLAHGQLSRAELYGTDLSDSNLSGSDFTRSYMMRANMSNADLSNTDLAYADFTEANLSRARLQEAKMPNLDITGANLAGADLTAAVLEYNDMIGTNFHGAKMSRAKMTRLALRDVDMSGVDLHGAELATLLIEDVNLSGANLRDASMNVLYITNVDLTDASLQGLKYDPFTLRYLAAAKLDRAQMSENLLADLGLILNPPET
;
A
#
# COMPACT_ATOMS: atom_id res chain seq x y z
N MET A 1 8.83 -10.20 46.16
CA MET A 1 9.75 -9.19 46.70
C MET A 1 11.09 -9.37 46.04
N GLU A 2 11.39 -8.56 45.03
CA GLU A 2 12.71 -7.97 44.73
C GLU A 2 12.51 -7.05 43.53
N SER A 3 12.82 -5.77 43.74
CA SER A 3 12.42 -4.63 42.93
C SER A 3 13.52 -4.22 41.97
N TRP A 4 13.26 -4.25 40.66
CA TRP A 4 14.05 -3.54 39.67
C TRP A 4 13.28 -2.31 39.18
N THR A 5 13.64 -1.15 39.71
CA THR A 5 13.13 0.16 39.32
C THR A 5 14.05 0.76 38.26
N ALA A 6 13.70 0.60 36.97
CA ALA A 6 14.31 1.37 35.89
C ALA A 6 13.50 2.65 35.64
N ARG A 7 14.02 3.78 36.12
CA ARG A 7 13.49 5.12 35.88
C ARG A 7 13.67 5.51 34.40
N SER A 8 12.57 5.72 33.69
CA SER A 8 12.56 6.39 32.38
C SER A 8 12.84 7.89 32.55
N THR A 9 14.06 8.31 32.26
CA THR A 9 14.39 9.74 32.11
C THR A 9 14.19 10.14 30.67
N ILE A 10 13.24 11.05 30.45
CA ILE A 10 12.91 11.67 29.16
C ILE A 10 14.13 12.49 28.70
N LEU A 11 14.86 11.99 27.70
CA LEU A 11 15.85 12.76 26.96
C LEU A 11 15.15 13.50 25.82
N ARG A 12 15.05 14.82 25.97
CA ARG A 12 14.71 15.75 24.89
C ARG A 12 15.86 15.80 23.88
N PRO A 13 15.62 15.78 22.55
CA PRO A 13 16.66 16.13 21.60
C PRO A 13 16.83 17.65 21.57
N THR A 14 18.04 18.09 21.91
CA THR A 14 18.57 19.43 21.68
C THR A 14 18.70 19.70 20.18
N ALA A 15 18.07 20.77 19.73
CA ALA A 15 18.15 21.28 18.36
C ALA A 15 19.57 21.78 18.02
N LEU A 16 20.13 21.27 16.93
CA LEU A 16 21.32 21.81 16.28
C LEU A 16 20.89 22.93 15.32
N ARG A 17 21.38 24.15 15.61
CA ARG A 17 21.25 25.34 14.77
C ARG A 17 22.14 25.21 13.53
N ILE A 18 21.56 25.33 12.35
CA ILE A 18 22.23 25.88 11.16
C ILE A 18 21.31 26.94 10.55
N SER A 19 21.91 28.08 10.26
CA SER A 19 21.38 29.39 9.89
C SER A 19 20.51 29.43 8.62
N SER A 20 19.31 30.00 8.73
CA SER A 20 18.45 30.40 7.61
C SER A 20 18.53 31.92 7.36
N ILE A 21 18.78 32.28 6.10
CA ILE A 21 18.68 33.63 5.53
C ILE A 21 17.21 33.95 5.19
N LEU A 22 16.85 35.20 5.42
CA LEU A 22 15.56 35.89 5.27
C LEU A 22 14.76 35.64 3.97
N ILE A 23 13.43 35.47 4.10
CA ILE A 23 12.39 36.21 3.33
C ILE A 23 11.13 36.35 4.22
N PRO A 24 10.54 37.55 4.39
CA PRO A 24 9.32 37.73 5.19
C PRO A 24 8.03 37.60 4.37
N SER A 25 7.05 37.08 5.11
CA SER A 25 5.62 36.86 4.91
C SER A 25 4.77 38.04 4.41
N ILE A 26 3.79 37.71 3.56
CA ILE A 26 2.58 38.50 3.27
C ILE A 26 1.45 37.98 4.17
N PRO A 27 0.70 38.83 4.90
CA PRO A 27 -0.58 38.45 5.46
C PRO A 27 -1.76 39.00 4.65
N SER A 28 -2.79 38.16 4.63
CA SER A 28 -4.19 38.38 4.25
C SER A 28 -4.85 39.60 4.94
N GLY A 29 -5.80 40.24 4.27
CA GLY A 29 -6.72 41.17 4.93
C GLY A 29 -7.81 41.69 3.99
N GLY A 30 -9.01 41.16 4.13
CA GLY A 30 -10.20 41.66 3.46
C GLY A 30 -10.80 42.91 4.10
N CYS A 31 -11.64 43.58 3.29
CA CYS A 31 -12.79 44.41 3.62
C CYS A 31 -12.64 45.74 4.41
N LYS A 32 -13.03 46.78 3.65
CA LYS A 32 -13.98 47.87 3.97
C LYS A 32 -13.50 49.17 4.63
N HIS A 33 -13.72 50.22 3.83
CA HIS A 33 -14.26 51.55 4.13
C HIS A 33 -13.36 52.68 4.66
N SER A 34 -13.41 53.75 3.85
CA SER A 34 -13.61 55.17 4.21
C SER A 34 -12.40 56.05 4.50
N GLY A 35 -12.47 57.28 3.97
CA GLY A 35 -11.99 58.46 4.68
C GLY A 35 -10.76 59.17 4.13
N LEU A 36 -10.98 60.03 3.12
CA LEU A 36 -10.61 61.46 3.09
C LEU A 36 -9.27 61.98 3.67
N ALA A 37 -8.66 62.84 2.83
CA ALA A 37 -7.99 64.11 3.13
C ALA A 37 -6.52 64.04 3.60
N SER A 38 -5.60 64.56 2.76
CA SER A 38 -4.88 65.85 2.92
C SER A 38 -3.75 65.75 3.95
N SER A 39 -2.53 66.26 3.82
CA SER A 39 -1.89 67.29 3.02
C SER A 39 -0.42 67.30 3.49
N GLY A 40 0.55 67.71 2.67
CA GLY A 40 1.87 68.04 3.20
C GLY A 40 3.02 67.96 2.21
N PHE A 41 3.14 68.99 1.39
CA PHE A 41 4.33 69.33 0.60
C PHE A 41 5.60 69.49 1.47
N VAL A 42 6.74 68.94 1.02
CA VAL A 42 8.04 69.65 0.98
C VAL A 42 8.85 69.15 -0.23
N GLU A 43 9.31 70.12 -1.03
CA GLU A 43 10.12 69.99 -2.24
C GLU A 43 11.57 69.54 -1.97
N ARG A 44 12.19 68.80 -2.90
CA ARG A 44 13.21 69.36 -3.83
C ARG A 44 13.78 68.31 -4.80
N GLN A 45 13.55 68.63 -6.07
CA GLN A 45 14.43 68.57 -7.25
C GLN A 45 15.06 67.27 -7.74
N GLY A 46 14.83 67.01 -9.04
CA GLY A 46 15.71 66.16 -9.86
C GLY A 46 15.19 65.59 -11.19
N SER A 47 14.29 66.31 -11.88
CA SER A 47 14.06 66.33 -13.35
C SER A 47 13.81 65.01 -14.13
N VAL A 48 12.53 64.80 -14.47
CA VAL A 48 12.04 64.08 -15.67
C VAL A 48 11.68 65.13 -16.72
N LEU A 49 12.16 64.97 -17.96
CA LEU A 49 11.62 65.67 -19.13
C LEU A 49 10.79 64.67 -19.96
N LYS A 50 9.48 64.95 -20.03
CA LYS A 50 8.55 64.51 -21.08
C LYS A 50 7.89 65.77 -21.65
N MET A 51 7.23 65.58 -22.79
CA MET A 51 6.49 66.54 -23.64
C MET A 51 7.40 67.33 -24.60
N SER A 52 7.04 67.61 -25.85
CA SER A 52 5.79 67.42 -26.61
C SER A 52 6.03 67.93 -28.05
N ASP A 53 5.20 67.44 -28.98
CA ASP A 53 4.60 68.13 -30.15
C ASP A 53 5.28 69.34 -30.82
N SER A 54 5.34 69.30 -32.16
CA SER A 54 4.83 70.41 -33.02
C SER A 54 4.86 70.08 -34.53
N ILE A 55 3.68 69.76 -35.07
CA ILE A 55 2.95 70.40 -36.19
C ILE A 55 3.71 70.88 -37.47
N LYS A 56 3.29 70.28 -38.60
CA LYS A 56 3.06 70.78 -40.01
C LYS A 56 4.06 71.77 -40.67
N TYR A 57 4.50 71.46 -41.90
CA TYR A 57 4.00 72.07 -43.17
C TYR A 57 4.72 71.55 -44.46
N HIS A 58 3.89 71.21 -45.48
CA HIS A 58 3.99 71.47 -46.93
C HIS A 58 4.95 70.78 -47.95
N LYS A 59 4.26 70.23 -48.98
CA LYS A 59 4.41 70.32 -50.46
C LYS A 59 5.52 69.58 -51.23
N GLU A 60 5.03 68.70 -52.11
CA GLU A 60 5.41 68.39 -53.51
C GLU A 60 6.77 68.87 -54.06
N TYR A 61 7.56 67.96 -54.66
CA TYR A 61 7.86 67.93 -56.10
C TYR A 61 8.74 66.72 -56.50
N HIS A 62 8.61 66.32 -57.76
CA HIS A 62 9.27 65.24 -58.51
C HIS A 62 10.82 65.20 -58.53
N GLY A 63 11.40 64.01 -58.77
CA GLY A 63 12.53 63.88 -59.72
C GLY A 63 13.74 63.00 -59.35
N TYR A 64 13.91 61.90 -60.10
CA TYR A 64 15.16 61.32 -60.62
C TYR A 64 16.34 60.84 -59.72
N ARG A 65 16.57 59.51 -59.78
CA ARG A 65 17.85 58.76 -59.94
C ARG A 65 19.17 59.41 -59.47
N LYS A 66 19.89 58.72 -58.57
CA LYS A 66 21.29 58.30 -58.80
C LYS A 66 21.79 57.28 -57.77
N GLU A 67 22.30 56.17 -58.28
CA GLU A 67 23.12 55.19 -57.57
C GLU A 67 24.31 55.88 -56.89
N ARG A 68 24.56 55.54 -55.62
CA ARG A 68 25.90 55.53 -55.04
C ARG A 68 26.12 54.23 -54.29
N LYS A 69 26.98 53.40 -54.87
CA LYS A 69 27.74 52.37 -54.16
C LYS A 69 28.48 53.04 -53.01
N ASN A 70 28.23 52.60 -51.79
CA ASN A 70 29.16 52.75 -50.67
C ASN A 70 29.17 51.45 -49.90
N CYS A 71 30.32 50.77 -49.96
CA CYS A 71 30.65 49.59 -49.18
C CYS A 71 30.49 49.91 -47.69
N PHE A 72 29.49 49.32 -47.05
CA PHE A 72 29.47 49.19 -45.60
C PHE A 72 29.90 47.78 -45.22
N LYS A 73 31.03 47.71 -44.51
CA LYS A 73 31.49 46.54 -43.76
C LYS A 73 30.32 46.01 -42.93
N LEU A 74 29.86 44.79 -43.20
CA LEU A 74 29.05 44.04 -42.24
C LEU A 74 29.97 43.60 -41.10
N SER A 75 29.87 44.29 -39.98
CA SER A 75 30.33 43.79 -38.69
C SER A 75 29.36 42.71 -38.19
N TYR A 76 29.89 41.50 -38.01
CA TYR A 76 29.28 40.34 -37.39
C TYR A 76 28.80 40.62 -35.95
N VAL A 77 27.56 41.09 -35.77
CA VAL A 77 26.76 40.88 -34.54
C VAL A 77 25.26 41.02 -34.89
N SER A 78 24.67 40.06 -35.60
CA SER A 78 23.20 39.92 -35.73
C SER A 78 22.71 38.58 -36.32
N SER A 79 23.57 37.55 -36.37
CA SER A 79 23.26 36.32 -37.13
C SER A 79 22.24 35.39 -36.47
N GLY A 80 22.09 35.36 -35.14
CA GLY A 80 21.15 34.44 -34.48
C GLY A 80 19.68 34.84 -34.68
N ILE A 81 19.35 36.09 -34.38
CA ILE A 81 17.96 36.60 -34.41
C ILE A 81 17.46 36.74 -35.86
N ALA A 82 18.34 37.14 -36.79
CA ALA A 82 17.99 37.25 -38.20
C ALA A 82 17.76 35.88 -38.85
N ILE A 83 18.55 34.85 -38.50
CA ILE A 83 18.38 33.48 -39.02
C ILE A 83 17.14 32.82 -38.40
N ALA A 84 16.90 32.98 -37.09
CA ALA A 84 15.69 32.48 -36.43
C ALA A 84 14.43 33.13 -37.00
N ALA A 85 14.44 34.44 -37.25
CA ALA A 85 13.33 35.13 -37.91
C ALA A 85 13.15 34.68 -39.36
N LEU A 86 14.23 34.45 -40.11
CA LEU A 86 14.15 33.95 -41.48
C LEU A 86 13.63 32.51 -41.55
N LEU A 87 14.06 31.64 -40.63
CA LEU A 87 13.59 30.26 -40.48
C LEU A 87 12.13 30.22 -40.03
N ALA A 88 11.71 31.07 -39.09
CA ALA A 88 10.31 31.21 -38.69
C ALA A 88 9.43 31.66 -39.87
N ILE A 89 9.93 32.57 -40.71
CA ILE A 89 9.24 33.00 -41.94
C ILE A 89 9.21 31.85 -42.97
N LEU A 90 10.30 31.10 -43.15
CA LEU A 90 10.37 29.92 -44.04
C LEU A 90 9.43 28.80 -43.58
N LEU A 91 9.38 28.53 -42.28
CA LEU A 91 8.42 27.62 -41.63
C LEU A 91 6.99 28.09 -41.88
N ALA A 92 6.67 29.36 -41.60
CA ALA A 92 5.37 29.93 -41.89
C ALA A 92 4.99 29.85 -43.38
N VAL A 93 5.94 30.03 -44.30
CA VAL A 93 5.72 29.90 -45.76
C VAL A 93 5.54 28.43 -46.17
N SER A 94 6.28 27.49 -45.59
CA SER A 94 6.13 26.05 -45.85
C SER A 94 4.74 25.54 -45.41
N VAL A 95 4.26 26.05 -44.27
CA VAL A 95 2.95 25.77 -43.67
C VAL A 95 1.82 26.35 -44.52
N VAL A 96 1.94 27.61 -44.98
CA VAL A 96 0.95 28.24 -45.88
C VAL A 96 0.84 27.49 -47.22
N ASN A 97 1.91 26.82 -47.66
CA ASN A 97 1.94 26.03 -48.89
C ASN A 97 1.56 24.55 -48.70
N GLY A 98 1.15 24.13 -47.50
CA GLY A 98 0.74 22.75 -47.22
C GLY A 98 1.87 21.71 -47.23
N SER A 99 3.12 22.16 -47.14
CA SER A 99 4.30 21.30 -47.05
C SER A 99 4.73 21.15 -45.59
N SER A 100 4.79 19.92 -45.08
CA SER A 100 5.31 19.63 -43.74
C SER A 100 6.77 20.13 -43.61
N PRO A 101 7.13 20.86 -42.55
CA PRO A 101 8.49 21.36 -42.35
C PRO A 101 9.51 20.23 -42.39
N GLN A 102 10.62 20.45 -43.09
CA GLN A 102 11.68 19.45 -43.15
C GLN A 102 12.48 19.46 -41.86
N LYS A 103 12.96 18.29 -41.42
CA LYS A 103 13.81 18.14 -40.23
C LYS A 103 14.97 19.16 -40.19
N SER A 104 15.55 19.51 -41.35
CA SER A 104 16.66 20.47 -41.47
C SER A 104 16.29 21.92 -41.16
N GLU A 105 15.01 22.26 -41.16
CA GLU A 105 14.49 23.61 -40.91
C GLU A 105 14.19 23.82 -39.42
N LEU A 106 14.10 22.73 -38.66
CA LEU A 106 13.77 22.73 -37.25
C LEU A 106 15.02 22.75 -36.36
N HIS A 107 14.92 23.49 -35.27
CA HIS A 107 15.97 23.69 -34.29
C HIS A 107 15.36 23.89 -32.90
N ASP A 108 16.18 23.89 -31.86
CA ASP A 108 15.75 24.17 -30.48
C ASP A 108 14.96 25.50 -30.42
N GLY A 109 13.82 25.50 -29.74
CA GLY A 109 12.93 26.65 -29.61
C GLY A 109 12.05 26.93 -30.83
N SER A 110 11.95 26.00 -31.78
CA SER A 110 11.01 26.14 -32.91
C SER A 110 9.57 26.21 -32.39
N SER A 111 8.74 27.07 -32.99
CA SER A 111 7.30 27.08 -32.74
C SER A 111 6.58 26.36 -33.87
N LEU A 112 5.85 25.33 -33.49
CA LEU A 112 5.06 24.37 -34.27
C LEU A 112 3.64 24.26 -33.66
N LEU A 113 3.22 25.31 -32.93
CA LEU A 113 1.89 25.47 -32.35
C LEU A 113 0.80 25.22 -33.41
N ASP A 114 -0.17 24.37 -33.06
CA ASP A 114 -1.33 24.02 -33.89
C ASP A 114 -0.97 23.50 -35.30
N MET A 115 0.24 22.96 -35.49
CA MET A 115 0.69 22.47 -36.80
C MET A 115 0.16 21.06 -37.12
N GLU A 116 -0.15 20.83 -38.38
CA GLU A 116 -0.49 19.50 -38.92
C GLU A 116 0.77 18.80 -39.45
N LEU A 117 1.26 17.82 -38.69
CA LEU A 117 2.49 17.06 -38.91
C LEU A 117 2.29 15.53 -38.87
N PRO A 118 1.17 14.96 -39.38
CA PRO A 118 0.96 13.52 -39.31
C PRO A 118 2.02 12.76 -40.11
N GLY A 119 2.58 11.71 -39.52
CA GLY A 119 3.64 10.89 -40.12
C GLY A 119 4.98 11.60 -40.33
N ALA A 120 5.15 12.82 -39.81
CA ALA A 120 6.38 13.60 -39.99
C ALA A 120 7.60 12.85 -39.46
N ASN A 121 8.71 12.89 -40.20
CA ASN A 121 9.95 12.25 -39.77
C ASN A 121 10.89 13.25 -39.08
N LEU A 122 10.84 13.24 -37.75
CA LEU A 122 11.59 14.11 -36.84
C LEU A 122 12.62 13.33 -35.99
N SER A 123 12.91 12.07 -36.37
CA SER A 123 13.83 11.22 -35.60
C SER A 123 15.20 11.86 -35.43
N GLY A 124 15.73 11.87 -34.22
CA GLY A 124 17.01 12.51 -33.90
C GLY A 124 17.07 14.02 -34.19
N ALA A 125 15.93 14.71 -34.22
CA ALA A 125 15.89 16.17 -34.35
C ALA A 125 16.25 16.85 -33.01
N HIS A 126 16.83 18.05 -33.09
CA HIS A 126 17.08 18.93 -31.96
C HIS A 126 15.91 19.92 -31.85
N LEU A 127 15.03 19.66 -30.89
CA LEU A 127 13.75 20.32 -30.71
C LEU A 127 13.55 20.73 -29.23
N ASN A 128 14.64 20.95 -28.49
CA ASN A 128 14.52 21.32 -27.08
C ASN A 128 13.77 22.63 -26.95
N ARG A 129 12.87 22.73 -25.96
CA ARG A 129 12.04 23.92 -25.69
C ARG A 129 11.22 24.38 -26.89
N SER A 130 11.00 23.51 -27.86
CA SER A 130 10.11 23.79 -28.99
C SER A 130 8.67 23.70 -28.51
N ASP A 131 7.80 24.45 -29.18
CA ASP A 131 6.38 24.52 -28.89
C ASP A 131 5.61 23.73 -29.95
N PHE A 132 5.04 22.60 -29.56
CA PHE A 132 4.16 21.72 -30.31
C PHE A 132 2.75 21.73 -29.73
N SER A 133 2.41 22.70 -28.88
CA SER A 133 1.10 22.70 -28.23
C SER A 133 -0.03 22.71 -29.27
N GLY A 134 -1.08 21.94 -29.02
CA GLY A 134 -2.21 21.75 -29.95
C GLY A 134 -1.89 21.10 -31.31
N SER A 135 -0.62 20.75 -31.57
CA SER A 135 -0.22 20.20 -32.88
C SER A 135 -0.67 18.76 -33.08
N ASN A 136 -0.84 18.36 -34.34
CA ASN A 136 -1.12 16.99 -34.73
C ASN A 136 0.15 16.32 -35.26
N LEU A 137 0.74 15.44 -34.45
CA LEU A 137 1.90 14.59 -34.74
C LEU A 137 1.51 13.11 -34.79
N THR A 138 0.25 12.80 -35.14
CA THR A 138 -0.22 11.40 -35.26
C THR A 138 0.72 10.60 -36.16
N ASP A 139 1.13 9.41 -35.73
CA ASP A 139 2.08 8.53 -36.42
C ASP A 139 3.47 9.14 -36.74
N ALA A 140 3.79 10.31 -36.19
CA ALA A 140 5.09 10.95 -36.41
C ALA A 140 6.23 10.10 -35.84
N ASN A 141 7.39 10.19 -36.49
CA ASN A 141 8.61 9.54 -36.01
C ASN A 141 9.48 10.56 -35.28
N LEU A 142 9.45 10.54 -33.95
CA LEU A 142 10.28 11.33 -33.03
C LEU A 142 11.35 10.47 -32.34
N SER A 143 11.68 9.29 -32.90
CA SER A 143 12.61 8.36 -32.25
C SER A 143 13.97 9.03 -32.02
N SER A 144 14.50 8.92 -30.80
CA SER A 144 15.78 9.50 -30.39
C SER A 144 15.91 11.02 -30.58
N SER A 145 14.80 11.76 -30.71
CA SER A 145 14.85 13.24 -30.76
C SER A 145 15.16 13.84 -29.39
N PHE A 146 15.67 15.07 -29.40
CA PHE A 146 15.88 15.88 -28.21
C PHE A 146 14.71 16.85 -28.05
N LEU A 147 13.87 16.62 -27.05
CA LEU A 147 12.65 17.36 -26.73
C LEU A 147 12.71 17.90 -25.28
N LEU A 148 13.91 18.19 -24.78
CA LEU A 148 14.12 18.66 -23.41
C LEU A 148 13.27 19.91 -23.17
N SER A 149 12.34 19.83 -22.22
CA SER A 149 11.40 20.90 -21.88
C SER A 149 10.59 21.44 -23.06
N ALA A 150 10.36 20.63 -24.10
CA ALA A 150 9.43 20.96 -25.17
C ALA A 150 7.99 21.01 -24.63
N ASP A 151 7.15 21.81 -25.26
CA ASP A 151 5.72 21.88 -24.96
C ASP A 151 4.97 21.04 -26.01
N LEU A 152 4.33 19.96 -25.59
CA LEU A 152 3.44 19.12 -26.38
C LEU A 152 2.04 19.07 -25.73
N SER A 153 1.69 20.06 -24.90
CA SER A 153 0.38 20.13 -24.28
C SER A 153 -0.74 20.17 -25.34
N ASP A 154 -1.86 19.52 -25.06
CA ASP A 154 -3.02 19.42 -25.97
C ASP A 154 -2.73 18.84 -27.37
N SER A 155 -1.52 18.30 -27.61
CA SER A 155 -1.14 17.76 -28.90
C SER A 155 -1.71 16.36 -29.13
N SER A 156 -1.86 15.97 -30.40
CA SER A 156 -2.15 14.59 -30.78
C SER A 156 -0.87 13.91 -31.26
N ILE A 157 -0.36 12.98 -30.46
CA ILE A 157 0.80 12.15 -30.75
C ILE A 157 0.42 10.66 -30.80
N ASP A 158 -0.86 10.36 -31.07
CA ASP A 158 -1.39 9.00 -31.20
C ASP A 158 -0.56 8.19 -32.22
N GLY A 159 -0.19 6.95 -31.87
CA GLY A 159 0.61 6.05 -32.71
C GLY A 159 2.05 6.51 -33.01
N SER A 160 2.46 7.67 -32.51
CA SER A 160 3.79 8.22 -32.79
C SER A 160 4.92 7.39 -32.16
N ARG A 161 6.12 7.46 -32.74
CA ARG A 161 7.31 6.73 -32.26
C ARG A 161 8.26 7.68 -31.58
N LEU A 162 8.35 7.62 -30.25
CA LEU A 162 9.24 8.39 -29.38
C LEU A 162 10.32 7.52 -28.71
N LYS A 163 10.59 6.34 -29.26
CA LYS A 163 11.57 5.40 -28.70
C LYS A 163 12.91 6.08 -28.43
N GLY A 164 13.36 6.04 -27.18
CA GLY A 164 14.62 6.63 -26.73
C GLY A 164 14.72 8.16 -26.91
N ALA A 165 13.61 8.87 -27.13
CA ALA A 165 13.62 10.32 -27.17
C ALA A 165 13.86 10.91 -25.76
N ASP A 166 14.45 12.11 -25.70
CA ASP A 166 14.63 12.85 -24.46
C ASP A 166 13.51 13.89 -24.30
N LEU A 167 12.49 13.54 -23.53
CA LEU A 167 11.37 14.38 -23.11
C LEU A 167 11.53 14.87 -21.65
N THR A 168 12.76 14.93 -21.14
CA THR A 168 12.99 15.36 -19.76
C THR A 168 12.38 16.75 -19.52
N GLY A 169 11.50 16.87 -18.53
CA GLY A 169 10.79 18.11 -18.22
C GLY A 169 9.83 18.62 -19.30
N ALA A 170 9.54 17.84 -20.34
CA ALA A 170 8.58 18.22 -21.38
C ALA A 170 7.16 18.31 -20.81
N ASP A 171 6.33 19.16 -21.41
CA ASP A 171 4.90 19.20 -21.17
C ASP A 171 4.17 18.30 -22.17
N LEU A 172 3.37 17.38 -21.68
CA LEU A 172 2.46 16.53 -22.42
C LEU A 172 1.09 16.54 -21.72
N SER A 173 0.79 17.56 -20.92
CA SER A 173 -0.49 17.67 -20.23
C SER A 173 -1.62 17.67 -21.26
N GLU A 174 -2.68 16.91 -21.00
CA GLU A 174 -3.85 16.77 -21.88
C GLU A 174 -3.56 16.22 -23.30
N ALA A 175 -2.32 15.78 -23.58
CA ALA A 175 -1.96 15.23 -24.88
C ALA A 175 -2.66 13.89 -25.14
N ALA A 176 -3.09 13.68 -26.39
CA ALA A 176 -3.54 12.38 -26.87
C ALA A 176 -2.32 11.57 -27.36
N ALA A 177 -1.93 10.54 -26.62
CA ALA A 177 -0.74 9.73 -26.85
C ALA A 177 -1.04 8.23 -26.88
N ARG A 178 -2.23 7.87 -27.40
CA ARG A 178 -2.72 6.49 -27.45
C ARG A 178 -1.80 5.66 -28.33
N GLN A 179 -1.44 4.48 -27.85
CA GLN A 179 -0.57 3.53 -28.57
C GLN A 179 0.79 4.11 -29.01
N ALA A 180 1.21 5.25 -28.48
CA ALA A 180 2.51 5.83 -28.79
C ALA A 180 3.65 4.97 -28.20
N ASP A 181 4.78 4.92 -28.89
CA ASP A 181 5.96 4.17 -28.46
C ASP A 181 6.97 5.07 -27.75
N PHE A 182 6.91 5.10 -26.42
CA PHE A 182 7.87 5.76 -25.53
C PHE A 182 8.93 4.80 -24.98
N SER A 183 9.13 3.62 -25.59
CA SER A 183 10.06 2.63 -25.03
C SER A 183 11.47 3.21 -24.85
N GLY A 184 12.01 3.09 -23.63
CA GLY A 184 13.30 3.64 -23.25
C GLY A 184 13.43 5.17 -23.31
N ALA A 185 12.33 5.92 -23.44
CA ALA A 185 12.37 7.38 -23.46
C ALA A 185 12.79 7.95 -22.09
N LEU A 186 13.48 9.09 -22.12
CA LEU A 186 13.80 9.87 -20.91
C LEU A 186 12.67 10.87 -20.69
N MET A 187 11.83 10.64 -19.68
CA MET A 187 10.64 11.44 -19.38
C MET A 187 10.67 11.97 -17.94
N ASN A 188 11.85 12.02 -17.33
CA ASN A 188 12.02 12.47 -15.95
C ASN A 188 11.45 13.88 -15.78
N ARG A 189 10.64 14.08 -14.73
CA ARG A 189 9.98 15.35 -14.41
C ARG A 189 9.10 15.93 -15.52
N SER A 190 8.69 15.12 -16.50
CA SER A 190 7.70 15.53 -17.50
C SER A 190 6.33 15.75 -16.85
N ARG A 191 5.51 16.57 -17.49
CA ARG A 191 4.10 16.78 -17.12
C ARG A 191 3.24 15.97 -18.07
N LEU A 192 2.52 14.99 -17.56
CA LEU A 192 1.61 14.10 -18.28
C LEU A 192 0.22 14.15 -17.63
N GLN A 193 -0.09 15.27 -16.98
CA GLN A 193 -1.33 15.41 -16.25
C GLN A 193 -2.50 15.31 -17.24
N ASP A 194 -3.50 14.48 -16.91
CA ASP A 194 -4.70 14.26 -17.71
C ASP A 194 -4.43 13.79 -19.16
N ALA A 195 -3.21 13.32 -19.45
CA ALA A 195 -2.84 12.79 -20.77
C ALA A 195 -3.46 11.41 -21.04
N ASP A 196 -3.80 11.14 -22.29
CA ASP A 196 -4.30 9.82 -22.72
C ASP A 196 -3.16 8.97 -23.28
N LEU A 197 -2.60 8.11 -22.44
CA LEU A 197 -1.53 7.15 -22.73
C LEU A 197 -2.09 5.72 -22.89
N SER A 198 -3.39 5.57 -23.20
CA SER A 198 -4.01 4.25 -23.29
C SER A 198 -3.33 3.37 -24.34
N GLY A 199 -2.95 2.16 -23.93
CA GLY A 199 -2.19 1.22 -24.75
C GLY A 199 -0.78 1.67 -25.16
N ALA A 200 -0.24 2.77 -24.62
CA ALA A 200 1.10 3.24 -24.95
C ALA A 200 2.18 2.24 -24.49
N ASN A 201 3.30 2.20 -25.23
CA ASN A 201 4.47 1.41 -24.86
C ASN A 201 5.49 2.28 -24.13
N LEU A 202 5.54 2.16 -22.80
CA LEU A 202 6.45 2.85 -21.89
C LEU A 202 7.53 1.91 -21.34
N ARG A 203 7.77 0.77 -22.01
CA ARG A 203 8.69 -0.26 -21.53
C ARG A 203 10.09 0.32 -21.32
N GLY A 204 10.60 0.20 -20.09
CA GLY A 204 11.90 0.74 -19.69
C GLY A 204 12.04 2.26 -19.78
N ALA A 205 10.94 3.01 -19.87
CA ALA A 205 10.97 4.47 -19.84
C ALA A 205 11.37 5.00 -18.45
N TYR A 206 11.99 6.18 -18.41
CA TYR A 206 12.39 6.85 -17.19
C TYR A 206 11.41 7.98 -16.87
N LEU A 207 10.57 7.81 -15.86
CA LEU A 207 9.49 8.70 -15.44
C LEU A 207 9.75 9.24 -14.02
N ILE A 208 11.01 9.35 -13.61
CA ILE A 208 11.37 9.75 -12.24
C ILE A 208 10.84 11.17 -11.97
N GLY A 209 10.00 11.28 -10.94
CA GLY A 209 9.33 12.53 -10.57
C GLY A 209 8.36 13.09 -11.61
N ALA A 210 7.92 12.30 -12.59
CA ALA A 210 6.93 12.72 -13.57
C ALA A 210 5.55 12.97 -12.92
N ASN A 211 4.78 13.90 -13.48
CA ASN A 211 3.42 14.19 -13.04
C ASN A 211 2.40 13.51 -13.97
N LEU A 212 1.84 12.39 -13.51
CA LEU A 212 0.83 11.55 -14.19
C LEU A 212 -0.55 11.65 -13.51
N ILE A 213 -0.82 12.72 -12.76
CA ILE A 213 -2.12 12.89 -12.09
C ILE A 213 -3.24 12.85 -13.13
N GLY A 214 -4.26 12.03 -12.88
CA GLY A 214 -5.42 11.88 -13.76
C GLY A 214 -5.16 11.24 -15.13
N ALA A 215 -3.91 10.89 -15.45
CA ALA A 215 -3.56 10.30 -16.74
C ALA A 215 -4.24 8.95 -16.97
N ASN A 216 -4.60 8.67 -18.22
CA ASN A 216 -5.13 7.38 -18.63
C ASN A 216 -4.00 6.50 -19.18
N LEU A 217 -3.55 5.52 -18.41
CA LEU A 217 -2.59 4.48 -18.79
C LEU A 217 -3.26 3.10 -18.94
N SER A 218 -4.56 3.04 -19.19
CA SER A 218 -5.27 1.76 -19.34
C SER A 218 -4.60 0.89 -20.41
N GLY A 219 -4.28 -0.35 -20.04
CA GLY A 219 -3.59 -1.32 -20.92
C GLY A 219 -2.18 -0.94 -21.37
N ALA A 220 -1.57 0.12 -20.84
CA ALA A 220 -0.21 0.52 -21.22
C ALA A 220 0.85 -0.50 -20.78
N ASP A 221 1.96 -0.58 -21.51
CA ASP A 221 3.11 -1.43 -21.17
C ASP A 221 4.20 -0.60 -20.47
N LEU A 222 4.27 -0.70 -19.14
CA LEU A 222 5.28 -0.07 -18.28
C LEU A 222 6.29 -1.10 -17.74
N CYS A 223 6.46 -2.25 -18.40
CA CYS A 223 7.40 -3.27 -17.93
C CYS A 223 8.80 -2.67 -17.73
N GLY A 224 9.36 -2.80 -16.52
CA GLY A 224 10.68 -2.29 -16.18
C GLY A 224 10.84 -0.77 -16.26
N ALA A 225 9.75 0.00 -16.36
CA ALA A 225 9.80 1.45 -16.28
C ALA A 225 10.22 1.92 -14.87
N ASP A 226 10.86 3.08 -14.81
CA ASP A 226 11.27 3.72 -13.56
C ASP A 226 10.36 4.92 -13.25
N LEU A 227 9.41 4.73 -12.34
CA LEU A 227 8.46 5.74 -11.88
C LEU A 227 8.78 6.25 -10.47
N GLN A 228 10.03 6.16 -10.02
CA GLN A 228 10.40 6.63 -8.68
C GLN A 228 9.93 8.07 -8.43
N GLU A 229 9.32 8.30 -7.27
CA GLU A 229 8.76 9.60 -6.85
C GLU A 229 7.72 10.21 -7.82
N ALA A 230 7.19 9.43 -8.78
CA ALA A 230 6.18 9.93 -9.70
C ALA A 230 4.85 10.21 -8.98
N ARG A 231 4.10 11.18 -9.49
CA ARG A 231 2.77 11.55 -8.99
C ARG A 231 1.72 10.94 -9.90
N VAL A 232 1.10 9.85 -9.45
CA VAL A 232 0.19 9.01 -10.24
C VAL A 232 -1.21 8.97 -9.60
N SER A 233 -1.55 10.00 -8.82
CA SER A 233 -2.81 10.03 -8.06
C SER A 233 -4.01 10.17 -8.99
N GLY A 234 -5.03 9.34 -8.76
CA GLY A 234 -6.25 9.32 -9.59
C GLY A 234 -6.05 8.85 -11.03
N ALA A 235 -4.86 8.37 -11.40
CA ALA A 235 -4.61 7.85 -12.75
C ALA A 235 -5.33 6.52 -12.97
N ILE A 236 -5.65 6.23 -14.24
CA ILE A 236 -6.27 4.96 -14.66
C ILE A 236 -5.18 4.05 -15.21
N LEU A 237 -4.82 3.00 -14.48
CA LEU A 237 -3.86 1.97 -14.86
C LEU A 237 -4.53 0.59 -15.01
N SER A 238 -5.84 0.55 -15.26
CA SER A 238 -6.58 -0.71 -15.37
C SER A 238 -5.99 -1.57 -16.50
N GLY A 239 -5.67 -2.83 -16.17
CA GLY A 239 -5.01 -3.77 -17.06
C GLY A 239 -3.59 -3.40 -17.52
N ALA A 240 -2.96 -2.39 -16.91
CA ALA A 240 -1.59 -2.00 -17.26
C ALA A 240 -0.57 -3.09 -16.88
N LYS A 241 0.52 -3.16 -17.65
CA LYS A 241 1.64 -4.09 -17.43
C LYS A 241 2.77 -3.35 -16.71
N LEU A 242 2.94 -3.62 -15.42
CA LEU A 242 3.90 -2.97 -14.52
C LEU A 242 4.98 -3.95 -14.02
N GLN A 243 5.16 -5.09 -14.68
CA GLN A 243 6.07 -6.12 -14.23
C GLN A 243 7.49 -5.56 -14.12
N LYS A 244 8.12 -5.78 -12.96
CA LYS A 244 9.47 -5.29 -12.63
C LYS A 244 9.64 -3.77 -12.73
N ALA A 245 8.55 -2.99 -12.75
CA ALA A 245 8.64 -1.54 -12.66
C ALA A 245 9.21 -1.11 -11.30
N ILE A 246 9.96 -0.01 -11.29
CA ILE A 246 10.50 0.59 -10.07
C ILE A 246 9.61 1.77 -9.72
N MET A 247 8.90 1.68 -8.59
CA MET A 247 7.88 2.64 -8.16
C MET A 247 8.12 3.10 -6.71
N ILE A 248 9.38 3.15 -6.28
CA ILE A 248 9.76 3.57 -4.92
C ILE A 248 9.26 4.99 -4.67
N GLY A 249 8.54 5.19 -3.56
CA GLY A 249 7.99 6.49 -3.18
C GLY A 249 6.91 7.06 -4.12
N THR A 250 6.39 6.27 -5.05
CA THR A 250 5.35 6.72 -5.99
C THR A 250 4.04 7.03 -5.26
N ASN A 251 3.36 8.10 -5.67
CA ASN A 251 2.05 8.44 -5.14
C ASN A 251 0.93 7.94 -6.06
N LEU A 252 0.40 6.75 -5.75
CA LEU A 252 -0.71 6.06 -6.40
C LEU A 252 -2.05 6.26 -5.66
N THR A 253 -2.17 7.29 -4.81
CA THR A 253 -3.42 7.57 -4.05
C THR A 253 -4.62 7.61 -4.99
N ALA A 254 -5.65 6.83 -4.69
CA ALA A 254 -6.88 6.70 -5.48
C ALA A 254 -6.69 6.31 -6.96
N ALA A 255 -5.55 5.73 -7.34
CA ALA A 255 -5.34 5.23 -8.69
C ALA A 255 -6.17 3.94 -8.93
N ASP A 256 -6.58 3.72 -10.18
CA ASP A 256 -7.23 2.48 -10.60
C ASP A 256 -6.21 1.53 -11.22
N LEU A 257 -5.77 0.53 -10.45
CA LEU A 257 -4.85 -0.54 -10.85
C LEU A 257 -5.61 -1.87 -11.04
N SER A 258 -6.93 -1.84 -11.25
CA SER A 258 -7.72 -3.06 -11.39
C SER A 258 -7.21 -3.93 -12.54
N GLY A 259 -6.99 -5.22 -12.25
CA GLY A 259 -6.45 -6.19 -13.21
C GLY A 259 -5.05 -5.89 -13.74
N ALA A 260 -4.32 -4.92 -13.17
CA ALA A 260 -2.95 -4.63 -13.56
C ALA A 260 -2.00 -5.75 -13.13
N ASP A 261 -0.91 -5.96 -13.86
CA ASP A 261 0.12 -6.93 -13.52
C ASP A 261 1.38 -6.21 -13.01
N LEU A 262 1.54 -6.23 -11.69
CA LEU A 262 2.64 -5.64 -10.92
C LEU A 262 3.70 -6.69 -10.53
N SER A 263 3.72 -7.87 -11.16
CA SER A 263 4.60 -8.97 -10.74
C SER A 263 6.08 -8.56 -10.67
N GLY A 264 6.69 -8.79 -9.50
CA GLY A 264 8.09 -8.46 -9.22
C GLY A 264 8.43 -6.97 -9.27
N SER A 265 7.45 -6.07 -9.24
CA SER A 265 7.68 -4.62 -9.15
C SER A 265 8.10 -4.20 -7.74
N ILE A 266 8.71 -3.02 -7.62
CA ILE A 266 9.21 -2.46 -6.36
C ILE A 266 8.38 -1.23 -6.01
N LEU A 267 7.51 -1.35 -5.01
CA LEU A 267 6.61 -0.32 -4.48
C LEU A 267 7.00 0.12 -3.06
N THR A 268 8.25 -0.06 -2.65
CA THR A 268 8.74 0.33 -1.33
C THR A 268 8.41 1.81 -1.04
N GLU A 269 7.88 2.10 0.15
CA GLU A 269 7.49 3.45 0.60
C GLU A 269 6.45 4.18 -0.28
N SER A 270 5.79 3.47 -1.20
CA SER A 270 4.76 4.07 -2.06
C SER A 270 3.46 4.34 -1.29
N ARG A 271 2.67 5.28 -1.80
CA ARG A 271 1.37 5.67 -1.25
C ARG A 271 0.26 5.17 -2.16
N LEU A 272 -0.48 4.17 -1.73
CA LEU A 272 -1.62 3.59 -2.45
C LEU A 272 -2.97 3.89 -1.78
N LEU A 273 -3.04 4.78 -0.78
CA LEU A 273 -4.28 5.07 -0.02
C LEU A 273 -5.53 5.12 -0.94
N GLY A 274 -6.49 4.24 -0.69
CA GLY A 274 -7.75 4.16 -1.44
C GLY A 274 -7.64 3.73 -2.91
N ALA A 275 -6.51 3.18 -3.35
CA ALA A 275 -6.35 2.66 -4.70
C ALA A 275 -7.20 1.40 -4.93
N ASN A 276 -7.62 1.20 -6.18
CA ASN A 276 -8.30 -0.02 -6.61
C ASN A 276 -7.27 -0.98 -7.22
N LEU A 277 -6.99 -2.08 -6.53
CA LEU A 277 -6.11 -3.17 -6.96
C LEU A 277 -6.91 -4.48 -7.16
N SER A 278 -8.23 -4.40 -7.34
CA SER A 278 -9.07 -5.59 -7.49
C SER A 278 -8.63 -6.43 -8.70
N GLY A 279 -8.47 -7.73 -8.48
CA GLY A 279 -7.99 -8.69 -9.47
C GLY A 279 -6.58 -8.43 -10.01
N ALA A 280 -5.79 -7.54 -9.39
CA ALA A 280 -4.43 -7.27 -9.81
C ALA A 280 -3.49 -8.44 -9.46
N VAL A 281 -2.43 -8.61 -10.26
CA VAL A 281 -1.39 -9.62 -10.02
C VAL A 281 -0.19 -8.92 -9.40
N LEU A 282 0.12 -9.25 -8.16
CA LEU A 282 1.18 -8.67 -7.32
C LEU A 282 2.18 -9.75 -6.85
N VAL A 283 2.34 -10.81 -7.61
CA VAL A 283 3.23 -11.93 -7.28
C VAL A 283 4.67 -11.42 -7.15
N ASP A 284 5.35 -11.80 -6.06
CA ASP A 284 6.73 -11.39 -5.76
C ASP A 284 6.94 -9.86 -5.66
N VAL A 285 5.89 -9.07 -5.47
CA VAL A 285 5.99 -7.61 -5.33
C VAL A 285 6.69 -7.20 -4.03
N ASP A 286 7.43 -6.09 -4.05
CA ASP A 286 7.94 -5.46 -2.82
C ASP A 286 7.09 -4.25 -2.42
N LEU A 287 6.29 -4.41 -1.38
CA LEU A 287 5.44 -3.38 -0.75
C LEU A 287 5.97 -2.96 0.63
N THR A 288 7.27 -3.13 0.90
CA THR A 288 7.88 -2.75 2.18
C THR A 288 7.56 -1.30 2.54
N ASN A 289 7.04 -1.06 3.74
CA ASN A 289 6.62 0.27 4.23
C ASN A 289 5.59 1.00 3.34
N ALA A 290 4.94 0.32 2.39
CA ALA A 290 3.94 0.94 1.54
C ALA A 290 2.64 1.22 2.33
N ASN A 291 1.91 2.25 1.93
CA ASN A 291 0.62 2.60 2.52
C ASN A 291 -0.53 2.16 1.61
N LEU A 292 -1.15 1.03 1.93
CA LEU A 292 -2.32 0.43 1.29
C LEU A 292 -3.62 0.60 2.11
N ASP A 293 -3.67 1.55 3.04
CA ASP A 293 -4.88 1.82 3.81
C ASP A 293 -6.09 2.04 2.88
N SER A 294 -7.21 1.41 3.24
CA SER A 294 -8.49 1.55 2.54
C SER A 294 -8.45 1.16 1.05
N CYS A 295 -7.45 0.40 0.61
CA CYS A 295 -7.39 -0.13 -0.76
C CYS A 295 -8.45 -1.21 -0.99
N ASP A 296 -8.85 -1.38 -2.26
CA ASP A 296 -9.58 -2.55 -2.71
C ASP A 296 -8.61 -3.55 -3.33
N LEU A 297 -8.31 -4.63 -2.63
CA LEU A 297 -7.45 -5.73 -3.07
C LEU A 297 -8.28 -6.97 -3.41
N THR A 298 -9.61 -6.87 -3.52
CA THR A 298 -10.49 -8.03 -3.71
C THR A 298 -10.03 -8.90 -4.89
N ASP A 299 -9.91 -10.21 -4.67
CA ASP A 299 -9.45 -11.21 -5.64
C ASP A 299 -8.02 -10.97 -6.20
N ALA A 300 -7.19 -10.13 -5.57
CA ALA A 300 -5.81 -9.90 -5.98
C ALA A 300 -4.87 -11.06 -5.60
N ASP A 301 -3.78 -11.21 -6.35
CA ASP A 301 -2.73 -12.20 -6.08
C ASP A 301 -1.45 -11.56 -5.52
N LEU A 302 -1.26 -11.64 -4.21
CA LEU A 302 -0.07 -11.21 -3.47
C LEU A 302 0.81 -12.40 -3.02
N THR A 303 0.78 -13.53 -3.75
CA THR A 303 1.61 -14.70 -3.45
C THR A 303 3.10 -14.30 -3.39
N ARG A 304 3.79 -14.68 -2.30
CA ARG A 304 5.19 -14.32 -2.01
C ARG A 304 5.50 -12.81 -1.97
N ALA A 305 4.50 -11.95 -1.85
CA ALA A 305 4.71 -10.52 -1.70
C ALA A 305 5.46 -10.18 -0.40
N ARG A 306 6.30 -9.14 -0.45
CA ARG A 306 6.94 -8.56 0.73
C ARG A 306 6.11 -7.35 1.21
N LEU A 307 5.44 -7.51 2.33
CA LEU A 307 4.58 -6.52 2.99
C LEU A 307 5.13 -6.10 4.36
N PHE A 308 6.46 -6.21 4.54
CA PHE A 308 7.12 -5.86 5.81
C PHE A 308 6.78 -4.42 6.21
N SER A 309 6.18 -4.25 7.39
CA SER A 309 5.74 -2.95 7.91
C SER A 309 4.81 -2.14 6.99
N ALA A 310 4.12 -2.81 6.05
CA ALA A 310 3.12 -2.18 5.22
C ALA A 310 1.85 -1.84 6.04
N ASN A 311 1.15 -0.78 5.64
CA ASN A 311 -0.12 -0.40 6.23
C ASN A 311 -1.27 -0.86 5.32
N LEU A 312 -2.09 -1.81 5.78
CA LEU A 312 -3.26 -2.36 5.10
C LEU A 312 -4.56 -2.16 5.90
N MET A 313 -4.56 -1.23 6.87
CA MET A 313 -5.74 -0.97 7.68
C MET A 313 -6.99 -0.69 6.83
N SER A 314 -8.14 -1.17 7.28
CA SER A 314 -9.45 -0.95 6.61
C SER A 314 -9.51 -1.35 5.13
N SER A 315 -8.56 -2.12 4.63
CA SER A 315 -8.54 -2.56 3.23
C SER A 315 -9.54 -3.70 3.01
N LYS A 316 -10.07 -3.77 1.78
CA LYS A 316 -10.87 -4.92 1.34
C LYS A 316 -9.93 -5.93 0.74
N MET A 317 -9.83 -7.10 1.34
CA MET A 317 -8.90 -8.15 0.96
C MET A 317 -9.62 -9.49 0.80
N LYS A 318 -10.90 -9.49 0.40
CA LYS A 318 -11.66 -10.72 0.25
C LYS A 318 -11.05 -11.61 -0.84
N ASN A 319 -10.91 -12.91 -0.55
CA ASN A 319 -10.36 -13.95 -1.44
C ASN A 319 -8.92 -13.68 -1.93
N VAL A 320 -8.16 -12.83 -1.25
CA VAL A 320 -6.80 -12.51 -1.68
C VAL A 320 -5.89 -13.73 -1.51
N LEU A 321 -5.01 -13.93 -2.49
CA LEU A 321 -3.93 -14.93 -2.41
C LEU A 321 -2.69 -14.28 -1.78
N LEU A 322 -2.23 -14.80 -0.65
CA LEU A 322 -1.09 -14.34 0.14
C LEU A 322 -0.25 -15.53 0.62
N ASP A 323 -0.33 -16.67 -0.07
CA ASP A 323 0.48 -17.85 0.27
C ASP A 323 1.97 -17.44 0.25
N GLU A 324 2.70 -17.84 1.30
CA GLU A 324 4.11 -17.51 1.53
C GLU A 324 4.45 -16.00 1.60
N ALA A 325 3.46 -15.12 1.77
CA ALA A 325 3.72 -13.68 1.88
C ALA A 325 4.37 -13.31 3.22
N ASN A 326 5.19 -12.26 3.20
CA ASN A 326 5.82 -11.71 4.41
C ASN A 326 5.07 -10.45 4.86
N LEU A 327 4.27 -10.57 5.92
CA LEU A 327 3.50 -9.50 6.56
C LEU A 327 4.05 -9.15 7.95
N VAL A 328 5.32 -9.43 8.22
CA VAL A 328 5.95 -9.14 9.52
C VAL A 328 5.80 -7.65 9.85
N ALA A 329 5.31 -7.37 11.06
CA ALA A 329 5.05 -6.01 11.57
C ALA A 329 4.12 -5.15 10.69
N SER A 330 3.34 -5.76 9.80
CA SER A 330 2.32 -5.06 9.01
C SER A 330 1.10 -4.68 9.87
N ARG A 331 0.32 -3.71 9.39
CA ARG A 331 -0.88 -3.23 10.06
C ARG A 331 -2.12 -3.59 9.24
N LEU A 332 -2.94 -4.50 9.74
CA LEU A 332 -4.11 -5.08 9.07
C LEU A 332 -5.42 -4.81 9.84
N SER A 333 -5.35 -4.06 10.95
CA SER A 333 -6.53 -3.75 11.76
C SER A 333 -7.72 -3.29 10.91
N TRP A 334 -8.88 -3.92 11.15
CA TRP A 334 -10.15 -3.68 10.44
C TRP A 334 -10.19 -4.07 8.96
N ALA A 335 -9.18 -4.78 8.46
CA ALA A 335 -9.23 -5.31 7.10
C ALA A 335 -10.27 -6.45 6.99
N ASP A 336 -10.90 -6.54 5.82
CA ASP A 336 -11.78 -7.65 5.44
C ASP A 336 -10.96 -8.68 4.66
N MET A 337 -10.44 -9.70 5.34
CA MET A 337 -9.60 -10.76 4.81
C MET A 337 -10.34 -12.11 4.71
N ARG A 338 -11.66 -12.08 4.48
CA ARG A 338 -12.48 -13.30 4.39
C ARG A 338 -12.10 -14.15 3.20
N GLY A 339 -11.99 -15.45 3.42
CA GLY A 339 -11.67 -16.43 2.37
C GLY A 339 -10.26 -16.28 1.78
N CYS A 340 -9.37 -15.53 2.46
CA CYS A 340 -7.98 -15.39 2.02
C CYS A 340 -7.23 -16.73 2.07
N ARG A 341 -6.23 -16.84 1.21
CA ARG A 341 -5.20 -17.87 1.30
C ARG A 341 -3.92 -17.26 1.82
N LEU A 342 -3.46 -17.69 2.97
CA LEU A 342 -2.31 -17.16 3.69
C LEU A 342 -1.49 -18.32 4.23
N ALA A 343 -1.42 -19.46 3.54
CA ALA A 343 -0.70 -20.62 4.03
C ALA A 343 0.81 -20.33 4.03
N HIS A 344 1.50 -20.78 5.08
CA HIS A 344 2.93 -20.54 5.28
C HIS A 344 3.36 -19.05 5.25
N GLY A 345 2.42 -18.14 5.54
CA GLY A 345 2.69 -16.71 5.64
C GLY A 345 3.43 -16.34 6.92
N GLN A 346 4.15 -15.22 6.89
CA GLN A 346 4.87 -14.68 8.04
C GLN A 346 4.13 -13.45 8.59
N LEU A 347 3.54 -13.57 9.79
CA LEU A 347 2.74 -12.52 10.45
C LEU A 347 3.27 -12.18 11.84
N SER A 348 4.51 -12.55 12.15
CA SER A 348 5.11 -12.21 13.44
C SER A 348 5.02 -10.69 13.69
N ARG A 349 4.48 -10.31 14.85
CA ARG A 349 4.25 -8.91 15.27
C ARG A 349 3.30 -8.09 14.40
N ALA A 350 2.50 -8.71 13.54
CA ALA A 350 1.48 -8.00 12.78
C ALA A 350 0.34 -7.51 13.70
N GLU A 351 -0.26 -6.38 13.34
CA GLU A 351 -1.45 -5.81 14.01
C GLU A 351 -2.71 -6.22 13.26
N LEU A 352 -3.52 -7.12 13.80
CA LEU A 352 -4.77 -7.62 13.20
C LEU A 352 -5.99 -7.39 14.09
N TYR A 353 -6.02 -6.26 14.82
CA TYR A 353 -7.15 -5.92 15.71
C TYR A 353 -8.47 -5.97 14.91
N GLY A 354 -9.43 -6.75 15.41
CA GLY A 354 -10.68 -7.21 14.77
C GLY A 354 -10.72 -7.23 13.23
N THR A 355 -9.66 -7.79 12.66
CA THR A 355 -9.63 -8.19 11.25
C THR A 355 -10.59 -9.36 11.05
N ASP A 356 -11.27 -9.39 9.91
CA ASP A 356 -12.11 -10.54 9.53
C ASP A 356 -11.32 -11.52 8.66
N LEU A 357 -10.91 -12.64 9.25
CA LEU A 357 -10.21 -13.77 8.64
C LEU A 357 -11.12 -15.01 8.54
N SER A 358 -12.45 -14.84 8.62
CA SER A 358 -13.36 -15.99 8.54
C SER A 358 -13.26 -16.71 7.20
N ASP A 359 -13.42 -18.03 7.27
CA ASP A 359 -13.31 -18.96 6.13
C ASP A 359 -11.94 -18.96 5.41
N SER A 360 -10.90 -18.36 6.01
CA SER A 360 -9.57 -18.26 5.42
C SER A 360 -8.68 -19.47 5.69
N ASN A 361 -7.73 -19.74 4.78
CA ASN A 361 -6.67 -20.71 4.99
C ASN A 361 -5.41 -20.03 5.53
N LEU A 362 -5.08 -20.27 6.79
CA LEU A 362 -3.93 -19.73 7.51
C LEU A 362 -2.93 -20.83 7.89
N SER A 363 -3.05 -22.03 7.31
CA SER A 363 -2.31 -23.21 7.75
C SER A 363 -0.79 -23.05 7.61
N GLY A 364 -0.06 -23.53 8.62
CA GLY A 364 1.41 -23.49 8.62
C GLY A 364 2.03 -22.11 8.78
N SER A 365 1.23 -21.08 9.07
CA SER A 365 1.70 -19.69 9.18
C SER A 365 2.21 -19.33 10.57
N ASP A 366 3.08 -18.32 10.62
CA ASP A 366 3.70 -17.81 11.86
C ASP A 366 3.02 -16.51 12.32
N PHE A 367 2.26 -16.58 13.40
CA PHE A 367 1.59 -15.46 14.08
C PHE A 367 2.30 -15.07 15.38
N THR A 368 3.56 -15.46 15.57
CA THR A 368 4.29 -15.20 16.82
C THR A 368 4.22 -13.72 17.21
N ARG A 369 3.73 -13.41 18.41
CA ARG A 369 3.55 -12.03 18.93
C ARG A 369 2.64 -11.13 18.10
N SER A 370 1.73 -11.67 17.29
CA SER A 370 0.73 -10.86 16.59
C SER A 370 -0.37 -10.36 17.54
N TYR A 371 -0.95 -9.21 17.24
CA TYR A 371 -2.06 -8.62 17.98
C TYR A 371 -3.39 -8.90 17.27
N MET A 372 -4.18 -9.85 17.76
CA MET A 372 -5.39 -10.34 17.10
C MET A 372 -6.64 -10.20 17.97
N MET A 373 -6.63 -9.28 18.93
CA MET A 373 -7.78 -9.05 19.80
C MET A 373 -9.02 -8.78 18.94
N ARG A 374 -10.16 -9.41 19.27
CA ARG A 374 -11.44 -9.30 18.56
C ARG A 374 -11.42 -9.74 17.08
N ALA A 375 -10.36 -10.38 16.60
CA ALA A 375 -10.32 -10.91 15.23
C ALA A 375 -11.37 -12.00 15.04
N ASN A 376 -11.99 -12.03 13.86
CA ASN A 376 -12.90 -13.09 13.47
C ASN A 376 -12.16 -14.12 12.62
N MET A 377 -11.98 -15.32 13.14
CA MET A 377 -11.36 -16.47 12.47
C MET A 377 -12.32 -17.67 12.45
N SER A 378 -13.63 -17.42 12.48
CA SER A 378 -14.61 -18.51 12.43
C SER A 378 -14.46 -19.33 11.14
N ASN A 379 -14.53 -20.65 11.29
CA ASN A 379 -14.27 -21.66 10.24
C ASN A 379 -12.88 -21.60 9.57
N ALA A 380 -11.96 -20.75 10.03
CA ALA A 380 -10.64 -20.64 9.42
C ALA A 380 -9.79 -21.90 9.66
N ASP A 381 -8.84 -22.15 8.76
CA ASP A 381 -7.83 -23.18 8.93
C ASP A 381 -6.54 -22.60 9.51
N LEU A 382 -6.27 -22.88 10.78
CA LEU A 382 -5.03 -22.58 11.50
C LEU A 382 -4.23 -23.84 11.82
N SER A 383 -4.41 -24.92 11.06
CA SER A 383 -3.66 -26.16 11.31
C SER A 383 -2.16 -25.91 11.17
N ASN A 384 -1.35 -26.48 12.07
CA ASN A 384 0.12 -26.34 12.08
C ASN A 384 0.65 -24.90 12.23
N THR A 385 -0.15 -23.97 12.74
CA THR A 385 0.28 -22.58 12.97
C THR A 385 1.14 -22.42 14.22
N ASP A 386 2.01 -21.42 14.23
CA ASP A 386 2.70 -20.95 15.43
C ASP A 386 2.01 -19.67 15.95
N LEU A 387 1.41 -19.76 17.13
CA LEU A 387 0.65 -18.68 17.78
C LEU A 387 1.35 -18.22 19.07
N ALA A 388 2.64 -18.54 19.23
CA ALA A 388 3.38 -18.22 20.45
C ALA A 388 3.32 -16.73 20.79
N TYR A 389 2.97 -16.39 22.03
CA TYR A 389 2.89 -15.01 22.53
C TYR A 389 1.91 -14.09 21.78
N ALA A 390 1.02 -14.61 20.95
CA ALA A 390 0.01 -13.79 20.31
C ALA A 390 -1.11 -13.42 21.29
N ASP A 391 -1.85 -12.36 20.96
CA ASP A 391 -2.99 -11.87 21.75
C ASP A 391 -4.29 -12.08 20.96
N PHE A 392 -5.11 -13.00 21.44
CA PHE A 392 -6.39 -13.43 20.86
C PHE A 392 -7.56 -13.04 21.79
N THR A 393 -7.37 -12.05 22.67
CA THR A 393 -8.41 -11.59 23.59
C THR A 393 -9.71 -11.27 22.85
N GLU A 394 -10.82 -11.85 23.29
CA GLU A 394 -12.16 -11.68 22.69
C GLU A 394 -12.24 -12.10 21.20
N ALA A 395 -11.29 -12.87 20.67
CA ALA A 395 -11.32 -13.33 19.29
C ALA A 395 -12.37 -14.43 19.08
N ASN A 396 -12.93 -14.52 17.86
CA ASN A 396 -13.87 -15.56 17.48
C ASN A 396 -13.16 -16.62 16.62
N LEU A 397 -12.95 -17.81 17.17
CA LEU A 397 -12.41 -19.00 16.48
C LEU A 397 -13.44 -20.12 16.41
N SER A 398 -14.74 -19.81 16.48
CA SER A 398 -15.77 -20.85 16.43
C SER A 398 -15.65 -21.68 15.17
N ARG A 399 -15.66 -23.01 15.34
CA ARG A 399 -15.48 -24.01 14.26
C ARG A 399 -14.17 -23.90 13.47
N ALA A 400 -13.18 -23.16 13.96
CA ALA A 400 -11.86 -23.10 13.33
C ALA A 400 -11.12 -24.45 13.48
N ARG A 401 -10.23 -24.76 12.53
CA ARG A 401 -9.33 -25.91 12.62
C ARG A 401 -7.98 -25.45 13.15
N LEU A 402 -7.57 -25.94 14.30
CA LEU A 402 -6.30 -25.63 14.98
C LEU A 402 -5.52 -26.92 15.27
N GLN A 403 -5.64 -27.91 14.39
CA GLN A 403 -4.96 -29.19 14.53
C GLN A 403 -3.45 -28.96 14.58
N GLU A 404 -2.79 -29.54 15.58
CA GLU A 404 -1.33 -29.42 15.78
C GLU A 404 -0.82 -27.96 15.91
N ALA A 405 -1.71 -27.00 16.19
CA ALA A 405 -1.32 -25.61 16.43
C ALA A 405 -0.49 -25.48 17.71
N LYS A 406 0.52 -24.61 17.69
CA LYS A 406 1.38 -24.30 18.83
C LYS A 406 0.92 -23.01 19.46
N MET A 407 0.53 -23.07 20.74
CA MET A 407 -0.04 -21.94 21.47
C MET A 407 0.64 -21.70 22.82
N PRO A 408 1.98 -21.59 22.93
CA PRO A 408 2.61 -21.28 24.20
C PRO A 408 2.49 -19.78 24.52
N ASN A 409 2.11 -19.44 25.75
CA ASN A 409 1.94 -18.07 26.23
C ASN A 409 0.96 -17.24 25.36
N LEU A 410 -0.05 -17.89 24.79
CA LEU A 410 -1.11 -17.25 24.02
C LEU A 410 -2.16 -16.68 25.00
N ASP A 411 -2.52 -15.41 24.84
CA ASP A 411 -3.67 -14.84 25.53
C ASP A 411 -4.94 -15.15 24.75
N ILE A 412 -5.83 -15.97 25.31
CA ILE A 412 -7.12 -16.29 24.71
C ILE A 412 -8.29 -15.86 25.59
N THR A 413 -8.06 -14.88 26.48
CA THR A 413 -9.08 -14.38 27.41
C THR A 413 -10.37 -13.99 26.68
N GLY A 414 -11.50 -14.56 27.09
CA GLY A 414 -12.81 -14.31 26.50
C GLY A 414 -12.98 -14.78 25.05
N ALA A 415 -12.03 -15.53 24.49
CA ALA A 415 -12.12 -16.02 23.12
C ALA A 415 -13.22 -17.09 22.97
N ASN A 416 -13.81 -17.15 21.78
CA ASN A 416 -14.81 -18.16 21.44
C ASN A 416 -14.21 -19.24 20.54
N LEU A 417 -13.98 -20.43 21.09
CA LEU A 417 -13.52 -21.64 20.40
C LEU A 417 -14.61 -22.72 20.31
N ALA A 418 -15.90 -22.35 20.40
CA ALA A 418 -16.98 -23.32 20.33
C ALA A 418 -16.93 -24.15 19.04
N GLY A 419 -16.94 -25.48 19.18
CA GLY A 419 -16.86 -26.44 18.07
C GLY A 419 -15.55 -26.42 17.28
N ALA A 420 -14.50 -25.72 17.76
CA ALA A 420 -13.19 -25.70 17.11
C ALA A 420 -12.51 -27.08 17.21
N ASP A 421 -11.62 -27.37 16.27
CA ASP A 421 -10.83 -28.61 16.25
C ASP A 421 -9.38 -28.34 16.63
N LEU A 422 -9.06 -28.56 17.90
CA LEU A 422 -7.72 -28.47 18.49
C LEU A 422 -7.09 -29.86 18.69
N THR A 423 -7.44 -30.85 17.87
CA THR A 423 -6.84 -32.19 17.95
C THR A 423 -5.32 -32.10 17.89
N ALA A 424 -4.65 -32.73 18.87
CA ALA A 424 -3.19 -32.71 19.03
C ALA A 424 -2.55 -31.31 19.13
N ALA A 425 -3.32 -30.26 19.45
CA ALA A 425 -2.76 -28.92 19.70
C ALA A 425 -1.92 -28.89 20.99
N VAL A 426 -0.97 -27.95 21.05
CA VAL A 426 -0.09 -27.74 22.21
C VAL A 426 -0.41 -26.41 22.87
N LEU A 427 -0.97 -26.47 24.07
CA LEU A 427 -1.34 -25.34 24.91
C LEU A 427 -0.45 -25.34 26.16
N GLU A 428 0.38 -24.32 26.32
CA GLU A 428 1.32 -24.23 27.44
C GLU A 428 1.43 -22.79 27.99
N TYR A 429 1.38 -22.60 29.31
CA TYR A 429 1.50 -21.27 29.95
C TYR A 429 0.42 -20.25 29.55
N ASN A 430 -0.82 -20.68 29.35
CA ASN A 430 -1.92 -19.79 28.96
C ASN A 430 -2.84 -19.50 30.15
N ASP A 431 -3.32 -18.25 30.22
CA ASP A 431 -4.46 -17.85 31.05
C ASP A 431 -5.69 -17.82 30.15
N MET A 432 -6.73 -18.57 30.51
CA MET A 432 -7.90 -18.81 29.65
C MET A 432 -9.19 -18.31 30.31
N ILE A 433 -9.17 -17.11 30.90
CA ILE A 433 -10.32 -16.60 31.65
C ILE A 433 -11.52 -16.40 30.70
N GLY A 434 -12.71 -16.90 31.06
CA GLY A 434 -13.94 -16.65 30.29
C GLY A 434 -13.96 -17.26 28.89
N THR A 435 -13.04 -18.19 28.59
CA THR A 435 -12.90 -18.77 27.25
C THR A 435 -14.00 -19.81 27.01
N ASN A 436 -14.55 -19.87 25.79
CA ASN A 436 -15.58 -20.84 25.42
C ASN A 436 -15.01 -21.95 24.53
N PHE A 437 -14.96 -23.18 25.04
CA PHE A 437 -14.60 -24.41 24.34
C PHE A 437 -15.78 -25.37 24.14
N HIS A 438 -17.03 -24.90 24.24
CA HIS A 438 -18.21 -25.74 24.10
C HIS A 438 -18.16 -26.62 22.84
N GLY A 439 -18.23 -27.94 23.01
CA GLY A 439 -18.21 -28.91 21.93
C GLY A 439 -16.91 -28.94 21.10
N ALA A 440 -15.83 -28.31 21.58
CA ALA A 440 -14.55 -28.34 20.88
C ALA A 440 -13.94 -29.75 20.87
N LYS A 441 -13.19 -30.06 19.82
CA LYS A 441 -12.41 -31.31 19.72
C LYS A 441 -11.00 -31.04 20.19
N MET A 442 -10.57 -31.72 21.23
CA MET A 442 -9.24 -31.57 21.85
C MET A 442 -8.60 -32.94 22.09
N SER A 443 -8.95 -33.93 21.25
CA SER A 443 -8.42 -35.28 21.39
C SER A 443 -6.90 -35.28 21.24
N ARG A 444 -6.21 -35.95 22.15
CA ARG A 444 -4.73 -35.97 22.25
C ARG A 444 -4.07 -34.59 22.35
N ALA A 445 -4.83 -33.54 22.71
CA ALA A 445 -4.23 -32.24 22.96
C ALA A 445 -3.32 -32.29 24.19
N LYS A 446 -2.26 -31.49 24.16
CA LYS A 446 -1.36 -31.31 25.31
C LYS A 446 -1.68 -29.99 25.99
N MET A 447 -2.13 -30.08 27.23
CA MET A 447 -2.53 -28.96 28.07
C MET A 447 -1.65 -28.95 29.31
N THR A 448 -0.70 -28.02 29.38
CA THR A 448 0.29 -28.01 30.48
C THR A 448 0.48 -26.62 31.06
N ARG A 449 0.49 -26.48 32.39
CA ARG A 449 0.72 -25.20 33.08
C ARG A 449 -0.28 -24.12 32.66
N LEU A 450 -1.57 -24.42 32.76
CA LEU A 450 -2.65 -23.52 32.37
C LEU A 450 -3.44 -23.04 33.58
N ALA A 451 -4.02 -21.85 33.46
CA ALA A 451 -5.07 -21.36 34.35
C ALA A 451 -6.39 -21.31 33.56
N LEU A 452 -7.36 -22.12 33.99
CA LEU A 452 -8.72 -22.15 33.48
C LEU A 452 -9.62 -21.54 34.56
N ARG A 453 -10.22 -20.37 34.27
CA ARG A 453 -11.14 -19.67 35.17
C ARG A 453 -12.38 -19.24 34.40
N ASP A 454 -13.57 -19.54 34.93
CA ASP A 454 -14.84 -19.21 34.27
C ASP A 454 -14.93 -19.76 32.83
N VAL A 455 -14.44 -20.99 32.61
CA VAL A 455 -14.35 -21.59 31.25
C VAL A 455 -15.52 -22.52 30.98
N ASP A 456 -16.15 -22.36 29.82
CA ASP A 456 -17.12 -23.34 29.33
C ASP A 456 -16.41 -24.39 28.48
N MET A 457 -16.30 -25.62 28.98
CA MET A 457 -15.78 -26.78 28.27
C MET A 457 -16.84 -27.88 28.13
N SER A 458 -18.12 -27.53 28.15
CA SER A 458 -19.20 -28.53 28.05
C SER A 458 -19.18 -29.25 26.70
N GLY A 459 -19.35 -30.58 26.74
CA GLY A 459 -19.31 -31.44 25.55
C GLY A 459 -17.95 -31.51 24.83
N VAL A 460 -16.87 -31.01 25.43
CA VAL A 460 -15.53 -31.07 24.84
C VAL A 460 -15.06 -32.52 24.68
N ASP A 461 -14.36 -32.83 23.58
CA ASP A 461 -13.69 -34.12 23.40
C ASP A 461 -12.22 -34.04 23.81
N LEU A 462 -11.90 -34.52 25.01
CA LEU A 462 -10.55 -34.62 25.58
C LEU A 462 -10.01 -36.06 25.55
N HIS A 463 -10.52 -36.92 24.66
CA HIS A 463 -10.06 -38.31 24.58
C HIS A 463 -8.54 -38.39 24.38
N GLY A 464 -7.87 -39.14 25.27
CA GLY A 464 -6.42 -39.33 25.23
C GLY A 464 -5.60 -38.04 25.41
N ALA A 465 -6.20 -36.95 25.88
CA ALA A 465 -5.49 -35.69 26.11
C ALA A 465 -4.57 -35.76 27.34
N GLU A 466 -3.51 -34.94 27.33
CA GLU A 466 -2.58 -34.79 28.44
C GLU A 466 -2.87 -33.48 29.19
N LEU A 467 -3.40 -33.58 30.41
CA LEU A 467 -3.71 -32.46 31.29
C LEU A 467 -2.73 -32.48 32.47
N ALA A 468 -1.81 -31.52 32.53
CA ALA A 468 -0.76 -31.50 33.54
C ALA A 468 -0.53 -30.12 34.16
N THR A 469 -0.46 -30.03 35.50
CA THR A 469 -0.19 -28.78 36.22
C THR A 469 -1.21 -27.70 35.86
N LEU A 470 -2.50 -27.94 36.11
CA LEU A 470 -3.55 -26.98 35.80
C LEU A 470 -4.17 -26.41 37.08
N LEU A 471 -4.49 -25.12 37.02
CA LEU A 471 -5.44 -24.48 37.93
C LEU A 471 -6.79 -24.40 37.22
N ILE A 472 -7.83 -25.01 37.80
CA ILE A 472 -9.16 -25.12 37.21
C ILE A 472 -10.18 -24.60 38.24
N GLU A 473 -10.75 -23.44 37.99
CA GLU A 473 -11.73 -22.79 38.87
C GLU A 473 -12.96 -22.40 38.06
N ASP A 474 -14.16 -22.74 38.56
CA ASP A 474 -15.43 -22.35 37.94
C ASP A 474 -15.55 -22.83 36.47
N VAL A 475 -15.20 -24.09 36.22
CA VAL A 475 -15.17 -24.68 34.88
C VAL A 475 -16.31 -25.67 34.67
N ASN A 476 -17.02 -25.53 33.54
CA ASN A 476 -18.06 -26.45 33.11
C ASN A 476 -17.49 -27.53 32.18
N LEU A 477 -17.38 -28.78 32.65
CA LEU A 477 -16.99 -29.96 31.87
C LEU A 477 -18.16 -30.94 31.68
N SER A 478 -19.41 -30.46 31.78
CA SER A 478 -20.57 -31.33 31.63
C SER A 478 -20.61 -31.99 30.25
N GLY A 479 -20.86 -33.30 30.20
CA GLY A 479 -20.86 -34.09 28.97
C GLY A 479 -19.49 -34.26 28.30
N ALA A 480 -18.39 -33.82 28.92
CA ALA A 480 -17.05 -33.94 28.34
C ALA A 480 -16.62 -35.41 28.17
N ASN A 481 -15.87 -35.70 27.12
CA ASN A 481 -15.25 -37.00 26.89
C ASN A 481 -13.79 -36.99 27.34
N LEU A 482 -13.49 -37.54 28.51
CA LEU A 482 -12.14 -37.63 29.09
C LEU A 482 -11.60 -39.07 29.06
N ARG A 483 -12.14 -39.93 28.17
CA ARG A 483 -11.71 -41.32 28.09
C ARG A 483 -10.22 -41.41 27.77
N ASP A 484 -9.52 -42.26 28.53
CA ASP A 484 -8.08 -42.50 28.39
C ASP A 484 -7.18 -41.26 28.52
N ALA A 485 -7.72 -40.12 28.98
CA ALA A 485 -6.94 -38.92 29.26
C ALA A 485 -6.05 -39.12 30.48
N SER A 486 -4.99 -38.30 30.60
CA SER A 486 -4.16 -38.25 31.80
C SER A 486 -4.30 -36.90 32.50
N MET A 487 -4.60 -36.91 33.79
CA MET A 487 -4.76 -35.74 34.65
C MET A 487 -3.72 -35.78 35.77
N ASN A 488 -2.75 -34.87 35.76
CA ASN A 488 -1.64 -34.87 36.70
C ASN A 488 -1.42 -33.48 37.33
N VAL A 489 -1.33 -33.41 38.66
CA VAL A 489 -1.13 -32.17 39.44
C VAL A 489 -2.19 -31.11 39.12
N LEU A 490 -3.46 -31.42 39.35
CA LEU A 490 -4.56 -30.49 39.09
C LEU A 490 -5.14 -29.92 40.38
N TYR A 491 -5.27 -28.60 40.42
CA TYR A 491 -6.00 -27.86 41.45
C TYR A 491 -7.39 -27.55 40.90
N ILE A 492 -8.44 -28.16 41.46
CA ILE A 492 -9.81 -28.08 40.94
C ILE A 492 -10.73 -27.48 42.00
N THR A 493 -11.48 -26.43 41.64
CA THR A 493 -12.49 -25.77 42.48
C THR A 493 -13.74 -25.50 41.65
N ASN A 494 -14.92 -25.86 42.17
CA ASN A 494 -16.22 -25.63 41.52
C ASN A 494 -16.27 -26.10 40.04
N VAL A 495 -16.02 -27.39 39.83
CA VAL A 495 -16.04 -27.99 38.48
C VAL A 495 -17.22 -28.93 38.30
N ASP A 496 -17.95 -28.76 37.20
CA ASP A 496 -19.07 -29.60 36.81
C ASP A 496 -18.65 -30.68 35.82
N LEU A 497 -18.70 -31.95 36.23
CA LEU A 497 -18.43 -33.15 35.43
C LEU A 497 -19.70 -33.99 35.22
N THR A 498 -20.88 -33.38 35.33
CA THR A 498 -22.18 -34.05 35.09
C THR A 498 -22.19 -34.70 33.71
N ASP A 499 -22.61 -35.96 33.61
CA ASP A 499 -22.66 -36.75 32.36
C ASP A 499 -21.28 -36.95 31.66
N ALA A 500 -20.16 -36.58 32.29
CA ALA A 500 -18.84 -36.74 31.69
C ALA A 500 -18.42 -38.22 31.58
N SER A 501 -17.64 -38.56 30.56
CA SER A 501 -17.08 -39.90 30.36
C SER A 501 -15.64 -39.96 30.86
N LEU A 502 -15.40 -40.69 31.96
CA LEU A 502 -14.12 -40.77 32.67
C LEU A 502 -13.47 -42.17 32.61
N GLN A 503 -13.94 -43.07 31.73
CA GLN A 503 -13.39 -44.42 31.67
C GLN A 503 -11.94 -44.43 31.18
N GLY A 504 -11.08 -45.20 31.84
CA GLY A 504 -9.66 -45.29 31.48
C GLY A 504 -8.84 -44.04 31.88
N LEU A 505 -9.46 -43.08 32.57
CA LEU A 505 -8.79 -41.87 33.05
C LEU A 505 -7.60 -42.26 33.95
N LYS A 506 -6.44 -41.68 33.65
CA LYS A 506 -5.24 -41.81 34.48
C LYS A 506 -5.13 -40.56 35.35
N TYR A 507 -4.94 -40.76 36.65
CA TYR A 507 -4.86 -39.68 37.62
C TYR A 507 -3.81 -39.98 38.69
N ASP A 508 -3.25 -38.93 39.27
CA ASP A 508 -2.35 -39.04 40.42
C ASP A 508 -3.13 -38.85 41.75
N PRO A 509 -2.58 -39.28 42.92
CA PRO A 509 -3.25 -39.16 44.21
C PRO A 509 -3.58 -37.73 44.65
N PHE A 510 -2.78 -36.74 44.24
CA PHE A 510 -3.05 -35.34 44.50
C PHE A 510 -4.30 -34.89 43.73
N THR A 511 -4.38 -35.14 42.42
CA THR A 511 -5.54 -34.79 41.59
C THR A 511 -6.82 -35.49 42.06
N LEU A 512 -6.74 -36.76 42.47
CA LEU A 512 -7.89 -37.54 42.95
C LEU A 512 -8.63 -36.85 44.12
N ARG A 513 -7.90 -36.19 45.03
CA ARG A 513 -8.50 -35.48 46.17
C ARG A 513 -9.40 -34.33 45.75
N TYR A 514 -9.04 -33.64 44.67
CA TYR A 514 -9.83 -32.53 44.15
C TYR A 514 -10.97 -33.01 43.24
N LEU A 515 -10.75 -34.10 42.48
CA LEU A 515 -11.83 -34.76 41.73
C LEU A 515 -12.99 -35.19 42.64
N ALA A 516 -12.70 -35.64 43.87
CA ALA A 516 -13.74 -35.99 44.85
C ALA A 516 -14.64 -34.82 45.26
N ALA A 517 -14.20 -33.57 45.06
CA ALA A 517 -14.98 -32.37 45.35
C ALA A 517 -15.75 -31.82 44.14
N ALA A 518 -15.56 -32.40 42.94
CA ALA A 518 -16.26 -31.99 41.74
C ALA A 518 -17.69 -32.57 41.70
N LYS A 519 -18.57 -31.95 40.90
CA LYS A 519 -19.93 -32.45 40.67
C LYS A 519 -19.89 -33.57 39.63
N LEU A 520 -20.17 -34.81 40.05
CA LEU A 520 -20.00 -36.04 39.25
C LEU A 520 -21.32 -36.73 38.89
N ASP A 521 -22.43 -35.99 38.86
CA ASP A 521 -23.76 -36.56 38.63
C ASP A 521 -23.83 -37.32 37.29
N ARG A 522 -24.16 -38.61 37.33
CA ARG A 522 -24.20 -39.50 36.15
C ARG A 522 -22.89 -39.58 35.35
N ALA A 523 -21.76 -39.14 35.93
CA ALA A 523 -20.45 -39.33 35.33
C ALA A 523 -20.15 -40.82 35.17
N GLN A 524 -19.69 -41.22 33.99
CA GLN A 524 -19.41 -42.60 33.68
C GLN A 524 -17.95 -42.93 34.02
N MET A 525 -17.73 -43.72 35.05
CA MET A 525 -16.40 -43.99 35.62
C MET A 525 -16.01 -45.47 35.49
N SER A 526 -14.70 -45.75 35.50
CA SER A 526 -14.19 -47.12 35.63
C SER A 526 -14.29 -47.62 37.08
N GLU A 527 -14.34 -48.94 37.27
CA GLU A 527 -14.50 -49.56 38.60
C GLU A 527 -13.42 -49.12 39.60
N ASN A 528 -12.17 -48.99 39.13
CA ASN A 528 -11.05 -48.52 39.96
C ASN A 528 -11.24 -47.07 40.42
N LEU A 529 -11.69 -46.17 39.55
CA LEU A 529 -11.93 -44.77 39.91
C LEU A 529 -13.07 -44.65 40.93
N LEU A 530 -14.14 -45.45 40.77
CA LEU A 530 -15.22 -45.52 41.75
C LEU A 530 -14.72 -46.00 43.12
N ALA A 531 -13.87 -47.04 43.15
CA ALA A 531 -13.30 -47.56 44.39
C ALA A 531 -12.40 -46.50 45.08
N ASP A 532 -11.54 -45.84 44.32
CA ASP A 532 -10.61 -44.82 44.82
C ASP A 532 -11.34 -43.59 45.38
N LEU A 533 -12.39 -43.12 44.69
CA LEU A 533 -13.24 -42.03 45.18
C LEU A 533 -14.02 -42.44 46.44
N GLY A 534 -14.50 -43.69 46.49
CA GLY A 534 -15.20 -44.24 47.66
C GLY A 534 -14.35 -44.20 48.93
N LEU A 535 -13.06 -44.52 48.82
CA LEU A 535 -12.11 -44.45 49.95
C LEU A 535 -11.88 -43.03 50.47
N ILE A 536 -12.02 -42.00 49.62
CA ILE A 536 -11.87 -40.61 50.03
C ILE A 536 -13.15 -40.06 50.66
N LEU A 537 -14.30 -40.39 50.07
CA LEU A 537 -15.61 -39.88 50.50
C LEU A 537 -16.11 -40.59 51.77
N ASN A 538 -15.76 -41.87 51.94
CA ASN A 538 -16.11 -42.69 53.09
C ASN A 538 -14.85 -43.42 53.61
N PRO A 539 -13.94 -42.72 54.33
CA PRO A 539 -12.76 -43.36 54.87
C PRO A 539 -13.17 -44.48 55.84
N PRO A 540 -12.52 -45.66 55.79
CA PRO A 540 -12.85 -46.75 56.69
C PRO A 540 -12.69 -46.28 58.15
N GLU A 541 -13.70 -46.55 59.00
CA GLU A 541 -13.64 -46.24 60.43
C GLU A 541 -12.41 -46.93 61.05
N THR A 542 -11.44 -46.13 61.49
CA THR A 542 -10.22 -46.59 62.17
C THR A 542 -10.45 -46.87 63.64
#